data_AF-A0A4R1L6W8-F1
#
_entry.id   AF-A0A4R1L6W8-F1
#
_cell.length_a   1.000
_cell.length_b   1.000
_cell.length_c   1.000
_cell.angle_alpha   90.00
_cell.angle_beta   90.00
_cell.angle_gamma   90.00
#
_symmetry.space_group_name_H-M   'P 1'
#
loop_
_entity.id
_entity.type
_entity.pdbx_description
1 polymer ?
#
loop_
_entity_poly.entity_id
_entity_poly.type
_entity_poly.pdbx_seq_one_letter_code
_entity_poly.pdbx_strand_id
1 'polypeptide(L)'
;MGRRGWLVVLALFAGWGWGQTGAQTAVQTANGGGGEGAQFKYSFENPKLDPASYTMVIDEDGEGKFHSEPGTVAPADLGALAPQGVTQEITITGPLLRQLFGVARSHHFFAMACESTKDKVAFTGKKLMSYKGSDGAGACTFNYSRDQQLNQLADELAAVAFTINAGRRIRVEHEHDRLSLDAELESLMEAARNGQALQLQNIAPTLELVASDEAVLSRARARANKLLVMMKMPVR
;
A
#
# COMPACT_ATOMS: atom_id res chain seq x y z
N MET A 1 45.54 38.72 -33.44
CA MET A 1 46.27 40.00 -33.23
C MET A 1 45.25 41.10 -33.01
N GLY A 2 45.35 41.86 -31.91
CA GLY A 2 44.53 43.07 -31.68
C GLY A 2 43.94 43.20 -30.27
N ARG A 3 44.80 43.44 -29.26
CA ARG A 3 44.43 43.93 -27.90
C ARG A 3 43.94 45.38 -27.96
N ARG A 4 42.94 45.74 -27.14
CA ARG A 4 42.60 47.10 -26.59
C ARG A 4 41.27 46.96 -25.83
N GLY A 5 40.98 47.53 -24.66
CA GLY A 5 41.66 48.39 -23.68
C GLY A 5 40.88 48.23 -22.35
N TRP A 6 41.54 48.15 -21.19
CA TRP A 6 41.74 49.23 -20.21
C TRP A 6 40.48 50.05 -19.86
N LEU A 7 40.01 49.88 -18.62
CA LEU A 7 39.83 51.00 -17.68
C LEU A 7 39.76 50.47 -16.25
N VAL A 8 40.76 50.89 -15.47
CA VAL A 8 40.86 50.77 -14.02
C VAL A 8 40.13 51.98 -13.42
N VAL A 9 39.25 51.77 -12.46
CA VAL A 9 38.82 52.80 -11.52
C VAL A 9 39.09 52.28 -10.12
N LEU A 10 40.10 52.89 -9.49
CA LEU A 10 40.39 52.79 -8.07
C LEU A 10 39.52 53.81 -7.34
N ALA A 11 38.76 53.35 -6.33
CA ALA A 11 38.20 54.22 -5.30
C ALA A 11 38.64 53.69 -3.94
N LEU A 12 39.43 54.52 -3.26
CA LEU A 12 39.89 54.37 -1.88
C LEU A 12 38.77 54.76 -0.91
N PHE A 13 38.46 53.89 0.05
CA PHE A 13 37.86 54.30 1.32
C PHE A 13 38.65 53.69 2.47
N ALA A 14 39.22 54.58 3.28
CA ALA A 14 39.72 54.31 4.61
C ALA A 14 38.59 54.49 5.62
N GLY A 15 38.51 53.62 6.63
CA GLY A 15 37.56 53.81 7.74
C GLY A 15 37.53 52.60 8.66
N TRP A 16 37.87 52.83 9.93
CA TRP A 16 38.08 51.83 10.97
C TRP A 16 36.80 51.17 11.46
N GLY A 17 36.91 49.90 11.86
CA GLY A 17 35.89 49.19 12.63
C GLY A 17 36.41 47.82 13.09
N TRP A 18 37.01 47.77 14.29
CA TRP A 18 37.20 46.52 15.03
C TRP A 18 35.81 46.03 15.48
N GLY A 19 35.28 45.04 14.77
CA GLY A 19 34.04 44.34 15.10
C GLY A 19 34.31 42.84 15.08
N GLN A 20 34.09 42.21 16.22
CA GLN A 20 34.35 40.83 16.60
C GLN A 20 34.12 39.78 15.49
N THR A 21 35.15 38.99 15.21
CA THR A 21 35.05 37.66 14.60
C THR A 21 34.31 36.72 15.56
N GLY A 22 32.98 36.81 15.56
CA GLY A 22 32.14 35.70 15.96
C GLY A 22 32.27 34.62 14.89
N ALA A 23 33.15 33.64 15.12
CA ALA A 23 33.09 32.38 14.42
C ALA A 23 31.73 31.74 14.75
N GLN A 24 30.73 32.01 13.91
CA GLN A 24 29.57 31.15 13.81
C GLN A 24 30.06 29.84 13.21
N THR A 25 30.54 28.94 14.07
CA THR A 25 30.35 27.51 13.87
C THR A 25 28.86 27.31 13.68
N ALA A 26 28.41 27.43 12.44
CA ALA A 26 27.22 26.76 11.98
C ALA A 26 27.51 25.29 12.26
N VAL A 27 27.03 24.82 13.42
CA VAL A 27 26.76 23.42 13.64
C VAL A 27 25.78 23.08 12.53
N GLN A 28 26.32 22.56 11.43
CA GLN A 28 25.60 21.68 10.56
C GLN A 28 25.19 20.53 11.46
N THR A 29 24.04 20.67 12.11
CA THR A 29 23.16 19.55 12.37
C THR A 29 22.92 18.94 10.99
N ALA A 30 23.82 18.04 10.60
CA ALA A 30 23.45 16.86 9.88
C ALA A 30 22.40 16.18 10.76
N ASN A 31 21.17 16.69 10.67
CA ASN A 31 19.99 15.88 10.91
C ASN A 31 20.25 14.66 10.04
N GLY A 32 20.52 13.55 10.72
CA GLY A 32 20.76 12.29 10.06
C GLY A 32 19.68 12.13 9.01
N GLY A 33 20.10 11.85 7.78
CA GLY A 33 19.18 11.26 6.83
C GLY A 33 18.59 10.07 7.55
N GLY A 34 17.33 10.21 7.99
CA GLY A 34 16.51 9.05 8.31
C GLY A 34 16.54 8.26 7.03
N GLY A 35 17.34 7.19 7.01
CA GLY A 35 17.50 6.37 5.84
C GLY A 35 16.10 5.96 5.44
N GLU A 36 15.63 6.49 4.31
CA GLU A 36 14.36 6.10 3.71
C GLU A 36 14.46 4.59 3.57
N GLY A 37 13.70 3.86 4.40
CA GLY A 37 13.75 2.41 4.45
C GLY A 37 13.44 1.82 3.07
N ALA A 38 13.76 0.55 2.87
CA ALA A 38 13.37 -0.06 1.60
C ALA A 38 11.85 -0.02 1.43
N GLN A 39 11.40 0.13 0.19
CA GLN A 39 9.99 0.20 -0.16
C GLN A 39 9.66 -0.89 -1.19
N PHE A 40 8.60 -1.62 -0.91
CA PHE A 40 7.96 -2.55 -1.82
C PHE A 40 6.69 -1.91 -2.37
N LYS A 41 6.46 -2.03 -3.68
CA LYS A 41 5.23 -1.60 -4.31
C LYS A 41 4.63 -2.71 -5.17
N TYR A 42 3.33 -2.94 -4.98
CA TYR A 42 2.50 -3.80 -5.80
C TYR A 42 1.38 -3.00 -6.46
N SER A 43 1.13 -3.25 -7.74
CA SER A 43 -0.03 -2.71 -8.45
C SER A 43 -0.75 -3.82 -9.19
N PHE A 44 -2.08 -3.76 -9.19
CA PHE A 44 -2.97 -4.65 -9.94
C PHE A 44 -3.90 -3.84 -10.84
N GLU A 45 -4.19 -4.35 -12.02
CA GLU A 45 -5.14 -3.75 -12.98
C GLU A 45 -5.93 -4.83 -13.74
N ASN A 46 -7.26 -4.73 -13.67
CA ASN A 46 -8.20 -5.44 -14.52
C ASN A 46 -9.50 -4.61 -14.66
N PRO A 47 -9.77 -3.97 -15.81
CA PRO A 47 -10.89 -3.02 -15.97
C PRO A 47 -12.28 -3.67 -15.85
N LYS A 48 -12.36 -5.01 -15.87
CA LYS A 48 -13.59 -5.79 -15.74
C LYS A 48 -13.93 -6.15 -14.29
N LEU A 49 -13.07 -5.80 -13.33
CA LEU A 49 -13.27 -6.04 -11.92
C LEU A 49 -13.59 -4.74 -11.19
N ASP A 50 -14.11 -4.86 -9.98
CA ASP A 50 -14.23 -3.77 -9.02
C ASP A 50 -13.52 -4.16 -7.72
N PRO A 51 -12.49 -3.40 -7.28
CA PRO A 51 -11.88 -2.27 -7.97
C PRO A 51 -11.17 -2.68 -9.27
N ALA A 52 -11.15 -1.81 -10.29
CA ALA A 52 -10.43 -2.09 -11.53
C ALA A 52 -8.92 -1.97 -11.38
N SER A 53 -8.45 -1.15 -10.45
CA SER A 53 -7.03 -1.11 -10.13
C SER A 53 -6.80 -0.79 -8.66
N TYR A 54 -5.67 -1.26 -8.15
CA TYR A 54 -5.19 -0.86 -6.83
C TYR A 54 -3.68 -0.92 -6.74
N THR A 55 -3.12 -0.13 -5.83
CA THR A 55 -1.69 -0.07 -5.52
C THR A 55 -1.49 -0.14 -4.02
N MET A 56 -0.53 -0.95 -3.59
CA MET A 56 0.01 -0.99 -2.24
C MET A 56 1.45 -0.52 -2.29
N VAL A 57 1.79 0.45 -1.46
CA VAL A 57 3.17 0.89 -1.20
C VAL A 57 3.45 0.59 0.26
N ILE A 58 4.45 -0.25 0.54
CA ILE A 58 4.73 -0.83 1.85
C ILE A 58 6.20 -0.58 2.16
N ASP A 59 6.45 0.07 3.28
CA ASP A 59 7.79 0.35 3.79
C ASP A 59 8.31 -0.85 4.60
N GLU A 60 9.62 -0.94 4.81
CA GLU A 60 10.27 -2.12 5.42
C GLU A 60 9.90 -2.33 6.89
N ASP A 61 9.36 -1.31 7.57
CA ASP A 61 8.76 -1.41 8.90
C ASP A 61 7.34 -1.97 8.90
N GLY A 62 6.72 -2.10 7.72
CA GLY A 62 5.37 -2.60 7.52
C GLY A 62 4.28 -1.54 7.47
N GLU A 63 4.60 -0.26 7.65
CA GLU A 63 3.67 0.82 7.35
C GLU A 63 3.49 0.95 5.83
N GLY A 64 2.35 1.47 5.39
CA GLY A 64 2.09 1.59 3.98
C GLY A 64 0.80 2.29 3.62
N LYS A 65 0.59 2.45 2.31
CA LYS A 65 -0.59 3.09 1.74
C LYS A 65 -1.23 2.18 0.71
N PHE A 66 -2.54 2.08 0.80
CA PHE A 66 -3.39 1.45 -0.21
C PHE A 66 -4.16 2.52 -0.96
N HIS A 67 -4.16 2.40 -2.29
CA HIS A 67 -4.98 3.22 -3.16
C HIS A 67 -5.73 2.32 -4.16
N SER A 68 -7.02 2.53 -4.35
CA SER A 68 -7.80 1.80 -5.36
C SER A 68 -8.64 2.74 -6.20
N GLU A 69 -8.88 2.37 -7.45
CA GLU A 69 -9.81 3.04 -8.36
C GLU A 69 -10.95 2.09 -8.75
N PRO A 70 -12.18 2.61 -8.89
CA PRO A 70 -13.36 1.81 -9.16
C PRO A 70 -13.33 1.23 -10.58
N GLY A 71 -14.08 0.15 -10.78
CA GLY A 71 -14.28 -0.44 -12.09
C GLY A 71 -15.19 0.37 -13.02
N THR A 72 -15.24 -0.07 -14.28
CA THR A 72 -16.25 0.42 -15.26
C THR A 72 -17.54 -0.39 -15.20
N VAL A 73 -17.60 -1.42 -14.35
CA VAL A 73 -18.78 -2.24 -14.14
C VAL A 73 -19.78 -1.45 -13.30
N ALA A 74 -20.95 -1.19 -13.87
CA ALA A 74 -22.04 -0.54 -13.14
C ALA A 74 -22.46 -1.42 -11.94
N PRO A 75 -22.81 -0.82 -10.79
CA PRO A 75 -23.40 -1.57 -9.68
C PRO A 75 -24.61 -2.38 -10.16
N ALA A 76 -24.72 -3.62 -9.70
CA ALA A 76 -25.86 -4.47 -10.04
C ALA A 76 -27.19 -3.94 -9.51
N ASP A 77 -27.14 -3.09 -8.47
CA ASP A 77 -28.28 -2.45 -7.85
C ASP A 77 -28.29 -0.94 -8.19
N LEU A 78 -29.42 -0.47 -8.73
CA LEU A 78 -29.66 0.94 -9.07
C LEU A 78 -29.70 1.87 -7.84
N GLY A 79 -29.85 1.30 -6.62
CA GLY A 79 -29.74 2.02 -5.35
C GLY A 79 -28.34 2.03 -4.73
N ALA A 80 -27.39 1.26 -5.28
CA ALA A 80 -26.04 1.20 -4.73
C ALA A 80 -25.25 2.47 -5.05
N LEU A 81 -24.50 2.97 -4.06
CA LEU A 81 -23.60 4.10 -4.23
C LEU A 81 -22.57 3.79 -5.33
N ALA A 82 -22.27 4.79 -6.15
CA ALA A 82 -21.24 4.67 -7.18
C ALA A 82 -19.90 4.27 -6.51
N PRO A 83 -19.20 3.23 -7.01
CA PRO A 83 -17.92 2.84 -6.47
C PRO A 83 -16.94 4.01 -6.62
N GLN A 84 -16.34 4.43 -5.50
CA GLN A 84 -15.36 5.51 -5.48
C GLN A 84 -13.96 4.97 -5.24
N GLY A 85 -12.97 5.69 -5.76
CA GLY A 85 -11.59 5.44 -5.40
C GLY A 85 -11.37 5.67 -3.90
N VAL A 86 -10.36 5.04 -3.32
CA VAL A 86 -9.99 5.22 -1.91
C VAL A 86 -8.50 5.33 -1.78
N THR A 87 -8.08 6.08 -0.77
CA THR A 87 -6.73 6.04 -0.24
C THR A 87 -6.83 5.84 1.25
N GLN A 88 -6.12 4.85 1.79
CA GLN A 88 -6.01 4.64 3.24
C GLN A 88 -4.62 4.15 3.62
N GLU A 89 -4.22 4.47 4.84
CA GLU A 89 -3.04 3.86 5.46
C GLU A 89 -3.34 2.37 5.75
N ILE A 90 -2.31 1.55 5.65
CA ILE A 90 -2.35 0.11 5.93
C ILE A 90 -1.11 -0.31 6.72
N THR A 91 -1.21 -1.47 7.34
CA THR A 91 -0.08 -2.12 8.01
C THR A 91 0.00 -3.57 7.55
N ILE A 92 1.20 -3.98 7.12
CA ILE A 92 1.56 -5.37 6.80
C ILE A 92 2.49 -5.88 7.87
N THR A 93 2.14 -7.00 8.51
CA THR A 93 2.92 -7.54 9.62
C THR A 93 3.27 -9.01 9.42
N GLY A 94 4.20 -9.49 10.24
CA GLY A 94 4.46 -10.92 10.41
C GLY A 94 5.13 -11.58 9.19
N PRO A 95 4.74 -12.81 8.83
CA PRO A 95 5.36 -13.57 7.73
C PRO A 95 5.29 -12.85 6.38
N LEU A 96 4.15 -12.22 6.06
CA LEU A 96 3.96 -11.54 4.77
C LEU A 96 4.97 -10.40 4.59
N LEU A 97 5.18 -9.57 5.63
CA LEU A 97 6.17 -8.49 5.57
C LEU A 97 7.58 -9.03 5.23
N ARG A 98 8.01 -10.08 5.93
CA ARG A 98 9.31 -10.71 5.65
C ARG A 98 9.37 -11.32 4.24
N GLN A 99 8.27 -11.88 3.75
CA GLN A 99 8.19 -12.46 2.42
C GLN A 99 8.31 -11.39 1.33
N LEU A 100 7.65 -10.24 1.46
CA LEU A 100 7.72 -9.15 0.48
C LEU A 100 9.17 -8.74 0.20
N PHE A 101 9.92 -8.45 1.26
CA PHE A 101 11.29 -7.97 1.18
C PHE A 101 12.30 -9.11 0.89
N GLY A 102 12.04 -10.32 1.39
CA GLY A 102 12.85 -11.50 1.11
C GLY A 102 12.75 -11.98 -0.35
N VAL A 103 11.54 -12.01 -0.91
CA VAL A 103 11.30 -12.34 -2.32
C VAL A 103 11.92 -11.27 -3.21
N ALA A 104 11.73 -9.98 -2.89
CA ALA A 104 12.36 -8.89 -3.65
C ALA A 104 13.88 -9.08 -3.76
N ARG A 105 14.58 -9.28 -2.64
CA ARG A 105 16.05 -9.47 -2.63
C ARG A 105 16.51 -10.73 -3.35
N SER A 106 15.80 -11.85 -3.18
CA SER A 106 16.14 -13.11 -3.85
C SER A 106 15.86 -13.10 -5.36
N HIS A 107 14.94 -12.25 -5.83
CA HIS A 107 14.56 -12.13 -7.26
C HIS A 107 15.17 -10.89 -7.91
N HIS A 108 16.41 -10.53 -7.52
CA HIS A 108 17.14 -9.39 -8.08
C HIS A 108 16.33 -8.09 -8.07
N PHE A 109 15.60 -7.84 -6.98
CA PHE A 109 14.73 -6.67 -6.80
C PHE A 109 13.66 -6.55 -7.89
N PHE A 110 13.27 -7.67 -8.50
CA PHE A 110 12.40 -7.74 -9.66
C PHE A 110 12.99 -7.14 -10.94
N ALA A 111 14.30 -6.92 -11.03
CA ALA A 111 14.99 -6.50 -12.25
C ALA A 111 15.15 -7.67 -13.25
N MET A 112 14.04 -8.36 -13.55
CA MET A 112 13.98 -9.55 -14.38
C MET A 112 12.64 -9.67 -15.11
N ALA A 113 12.57 -10.54 -16.12
CA ALA A 113 11.30 -10.86 -16.76
C ALA A 113 10.47 -11.79 -15.86
N CYS A 114 9.30 -11.32 -15.43
CA CYS A 114 8.37 -12.10 -14.59
C CYS A 114 7.26 -12.78 -15.40
N GLU A 115 6.86 -12.19 -16.53
CA GLU A 115 5.77 -12.70 -17.37
C GLU A 115 6.14 -14.00 -18.08
N SER A 116 5.26 -14.99 -18.00
CA SER A 116 5.35 -16.18 -18.82
C SER A 116 4.64 -16.00 -20.17
N THR A 117 5.34 -15.40 -21.12
CA THR A 117 4.80 -15.08 -22.46
C THR A 117 4.46 -16.29 -23.32
N LYS A 118 4.92 -17.49 -22.95
CA LYS A 118 4.71 -18.74 -23.71
C LYS A 118 3.53 -19.56 -23.20
N ASP A 119 3.03 -19.27 -22.00
CA ASP A 119 1.90 -20.00 -21.44
C ASP A 119 0.60 -19.35 -21.91
N LYS A 120 -0.30 -20.14 -22.49
CA LYS A 120 -1.61 -19.69 -22.96
C LYS A 120 -2.58 -19.55 -21.77
N VAL A 121 -2.25 -18.67 -20.83
CA VAL A 121 -3.06 -18.40 -19.64
C VAL A 121 -4.08 -17.32 -19.96
N ALA A 122 -5.29 -17.46 -19.42
CA ALA A 122 -6.30 -16.42 -19.50
C ALA A 122 -5.80 -15.13 -18.82
N PHE A 123 -6.29 -13.98 -19.29
CA PHE A 123 -6.03 -12.72 -18.63
C PHE A 123 -6.78 -12.66 -17.29
N THR A 124 -6.04 -12.63 -16.19
CA THR A 124 -6.57 -12.51 -14.82
C THR A 124 -6.37 -11.11 -14.24
N GLY A 125 -5.47 -10.34 -14.85
CA GLY A 125 -5.14 -8.98 -14.44
C GLY A 125 -3.64 -8.74 -14.53
N LYS A 126 -3.27 -7.52 -14.93
CA LYS A 126 -1.88 -7.08 -15.02
C LYS A 126 -1.39 -6.72 -13.62
N LYS A 127 -0.27 -7.31 -13.21
CA LYS A 127 0.36 -7.14 -11.92
C LYS A 127 1.73 -6.50 -12.11
N LEU A 128 2.12 -5.60 -11.22
CA LEU A 128 3.46 -5.03 -11.16
C LEU A 128 3.98 -5.21 -9.73
N MET A 129 5.20 -5.73 -9.62
CA MET A 129 5.96 -5.79 -8.37
C MET A 129 7.22 -4.95 -8.55
N SER A 130 7.53 -4.14 -7.56
CA SER A 130 8.69 -3.26 -7.58
C SER A 130 9.29 -3.11 -6.20
N TYR A 131 10.59 -2.88 -6.18
CA TYR A 131 11.38 -2.67 -4.98
C TYR A 131 12.30 -1.47 -5.18
N LYS A 132 12.51 -0.70 -4.12
CA LYS A 132 13.49 0.38 -4.06
C LYS A 132 14.08 0.44 -2.65
N GLY A 133 15.40 0.30 -2.55
CA GLY A 133 16.14 0.42 -1.29
C GLY A 133 17.57 0.87 -1.54
N SER A 134 18.35 0.98 -0.47
CA SER A 134 19.79 1.30 -0.56
C SER A 134 20.64 0.17 -1.15
N ASP A 135 20.12 -1.06 -1.11
CA ASP A 135 20.73 -2.29 -1.64
C ASP A 135 20.37 -2.57 -3.11
N GLY A 136 19.38 -1.87 -3.67
CA GLY A 136 19.03 -2.01 -5.07
C GLY A 136 17.63 -1.51 -5.40
N ALA A 137 17.28 -1.61 -6.69
CA ALA A 137 15.95 -1.29 -7.17
C ALA A 137 15.63 -2.11 -8.42
N GLY A 138 14.35 -2.35 -8.65
CA GLY A 138 13.87 -3.04 -9.84
C GLY A 138 12.35 -3.14 -9.86
N ALA A 139 11.83 -3.58 -10.99
CA ALA A 139 10.41 -3.80 -11.19
C ALA A 139 10.18 -4.79 -12.32
N CYS A 140 9.13 -5.59 -12.18
CA CYS A 140 8.64 -6.42 -13.26
C CYS A 140 7.12 -6.39 -13.32
N THR A 141 6.58 -6.77 -14.47
CA THR A 141 5.14 -6.84 -14.73
C THR A 141 4.78 -8.21 -15.25
N PHE A 142 3.62 -8.73 -14.82
CA PHE A 142 3.11 -10.02 -15.26
C PHE A 142 1.58 -10.13 -15.12
N ASN A 143 0.92 -10.87 -16.02
CA ASN A 143 -0.37 -11.49 -15.80
C ASN A 143 -0.22 -12.82 -15.04
N TYR A 144 0.77 -13.62 -15.45
CA TYR A 144 1.10 -14.91 -14.84
C TYR A 144 2.61 -15.13 -14.87
N SER A 145 3.17 -15.64 -13.77
CA SER A 145 4.58 -16.04 -13.71
C SER A 145 4.74 -17.55 -13.65
N ARG A 146 5.82 -18.09 -14.21
CA ARG A 146 6.23 -19.48 -13.93
C ARG A 146 6.85 -19.61 -12.54
N ASP A 147 7.26 -18.50 -11.95
CA ASP A 147 7.74 -18.43 -10.59
C ASP A 147 6.55 -18.51 -9.63
N GLN A 148 6.46 -19.63 -8.90
CA GLN A 148 5.37 -19.85 -7.96
C GLN A 148 5.44 -18.91 -6.76
N GLN A 149 6.63 -18.41 -6.39
CA GLN A 149 6.75 -17.46 -5.28
C GLN A 149 6.16 -16.10 -5.66
N LEU A 150 6.32 -15.66 -6.91
CA LEU A 150 5.70 -14.44 -7.41
C LEU A 150 4.17 -14.56 -7.49
N ASN A 151 3.65 -15.72 -7.93
CA ASN A 151 2.20 -15.95 -7.96
C ASN A 151 1.61 -15.96 -6.54
N GLN A 152 2.23 -16.72 -5.62
CA GLN A 152 1.77 -16.79 -4.23
C GLN A 152 1.79 -15.41 -3.57
N LEU A 153 2.87 -14.63 -3.76
CA LEU A 153 2.96 -13.29 -3.20
C LEU A 153 1.88 -12.36 -3.76
N ALA A 154 1.56 -12.49 -5.05
CA ALA A 154 0.47 -11.74 -5.67
C ALA A 154 -0.90 -12.13 -5.10
N ASP A 155 -1.14 -13.43 -4.86
CA ASP A 155 -2.39 -13.93 -4.27
C ASP A 155 -2.56 -13.45 -2.82
N GLU A 156 -1.49 -13.45 -2.03
CA GLU A 156 -1.51 -12.92 -0.65
C GLU A 156 -1.80 -11.40 -0.63
N LEU A 157 -1.18 -10.64 -1.53
CA LEU A 157 -1.47 -9.20 -1.67
C LEU A 157 -2.90 -8.94 -2.18
N ALA A 158 -3.45 -9.81 -3.03
CA ALA A 158 -4.85 -9.76 -3.41
C ALA A 158 -5.78 -10.05 -2.22
N ALA A 159 -5.42 -10.98 -1.34
CA ALA A 159 -6.18 -11.26 -0.11
C ALA A 159 -6.15 -10.09 0.90
N VAL A 160 -5.06 -9.32 0.94
CA VAL A 160 -5.02 -8.05 1.69
C VAL A 160 -5.94 -7.02 1.06
N ALA A 161 -5.92 -6.87 -0.26
CA ALA A 161 -6.80 -5.93 -0.97
C ALA A 161 -8.28 -6.28 -0.77
N PHE A 162 -8.62 -7.57 -0.81
CA PHE A 162 -9.96 -8.07 -0.51
C PHE A 162 -10.42 -7.62 0.89
N THR A 163 -9.57 -7.79 1.90
CA THR A 163 -9.87 -7.41 3.30
C THR A 163 -10.15 -5.92 3.42
N ILE A 164 -9.30 -5.08 2.83
CA ILE A 164 -9.47 -3.63 2.83
C ILE A 164 -10.80 -3.22 2.18
N ASN A 165 -11.10 -3.81 1.02
CA ASN A 165 -12.35 -3.52 0.31
C ASN A 165 -13.59 -4.03 1.06
N ALA A 166 -13.51 -5.18 1.74
CA ALA A 166 -14.57 -5.66 2.62
C ALA A 166 -14.84 -4.69 3.77
N GLY A 167 -13.79 -4.18 4.44
CA GLY A 167 -13.93 -3.16 5.48
C GLY A 167 -14.60 -1.87 4.96
N ARG A 168 -14.39 -1.50 3.70
CA ARG A 168 -15.11 -0.38 3.09
C ARG A 168 -16.59 -0.67 2.89
N ARG A 169 -16.93 -1.84 2.33
CA ARG A 169 -18.33 -2.25 2.15
C ARG A 169 -19.07 -2.30 3.48
N ILE A 170 -18.47 -2.93 4.50
CA ILE A 170 -19.00 -2.99 5.86
C ILE A 170 -19.29 -1.59 6.41
N ARG A 171 -18.41 -0.62 6.18
CA ARG A 171 -18.63 0.76 6.66
C ARG A 171 -19.80 1.43 5.96
N VAL A 172 -19.89 1.29 4.64
CA VAL A 172 -21.00 1.83 3.83
C VAL A 172 -22.32 1.20 4.25
N GLU A 173 -22.37 -0.12 4.42
CA GLU A 173 -23.55 -0.85 4.92
C GLU A 173 -23.90 -0.42 6.34
N HIS A 174 -22.92 -0.22 7.22
CA HIS A 174 -23.17 0.26 8.57
C HIS A 174 -23.85 1.64 8.60
N GLU A 175 -23.49 2.52 7.66
CA GLU A 175 -24.04 3.87 7.53
C GLU A 175 -25.40 3.91 6.81
N HIS A 176 -25.62 3.03 5.83
CA HIS A 176 -26.75 3.16 4.89
C HIS A 176 -27.65 1.92 4.77
N ASP A 177 -27.15 0.72 5.04
CA ASP A 177 -27.88 -0.54 4.92
C ASP A 177 -27.43 -1.59 5.95
N ARG A 178 -27.85 -1.40 7.19
CA ARG A 178 -27.44 -2.26 8.32
C ARG A 178 -27.98 -3.69 8.23
N LEU A 179 -28.95 -3.95 7.37
CA LEU A 179 -29.52 -5.30 7.18
C LEU A 179 -28.58 -6.18 6.37
N SER A 180 -27.79 -5.59 5.47
CA SER A 180 -26.81 -6.29 4.63
C SER A 180 -25.53 -6.69 5.36
N LEU A 181 -25.21 -6.02 6.48
CA LEU A 181 -24.00 -6.26 7.29
C LEU A 181 -23.74 -7.73 7.64
N ASP A 182 -24.78 -8.49 7.96
CA ASP A 182 -24.61 -9.88 8.37
C ASP A 182 -24.07 -10.76 7.24
N ALA A 183 -24.52 -10.52 5.99
CA ALA A 183 -24.09 -11.28 4.83
C ALA A 183 -22.64 -10.92 4.44
N GLU A 184 -22.29 -9.64 4.47
CA GLU A 184 -20.94 -9.17 4.19
C GLU A 184 -19.93 -9.69 5.24
N LEU A 185 -20.29 -9.67 6.53
CA LEU A 185 -19.45 -10.21 7.61
C LEU A 185 -19.30 -11.73 7.55
N GLU A 186 -20.33 -12.46 7.09
CA GLU A 186 -20.21 -13.90 6.88
C GLU A 186 -19.24 -14.22 5.74
N SER A 187 -19.38 -13.54 4.60
CA SER A 187 -18.47 -13.66 3.46
C SER A 187 -17.01 -13.38 3.86
N LEU A 188 -16.77 -12.30 4.61
CA LEU A 188 -15.43 -11.96 5.11
C LEU A 188 -14.89 -13.03 6.08
N MET A 189 -15.73 -13.59 6.95
CA MET A 189 -15.29 -14.64 7.88
C MET A 189 -14.94 -15.95 7.15
N GLU A 190 -15.68 -16.33 6.12
CA GLU A 190 -15.35 -17.47 5.26
C GLU A 190 -14.04 -17.24 4.50
N ALA A 191 -13.88 -16.05 3.89
CA ALA A 191 -12.65 -15.68 3.21
C ALA A 191 -11.43 -15.72 4.15
N ALA A 192 -11.57 -15.23 5.38
CA ALA A 192 -10.50 -15.26 6.39
C ALA A 192 -10.11 -16.70 6.75
N ARG A 193 -11.07 -17.61 6.88
CA ARG A 193 -10.80 -19.04 7.17
C ARG A 193 -10.08 -19.74 6.02
N ASN A 194 -10.35 -19.31 4.79
CA ASN A 194 -9.79 -19.89 3.57
C ASN A 194 -8.47 -19.22 3.13
N GLY A 195 -7.93 -18.26 3.90
CA GLY A 195 -6.73 -17.50 3.54
C GLY A 195 -6.94 -16.48 2.42
N GLN A 196 -8.20 -16.22 2.04
CA GLN A 196 -8.58 -15.26 1.00
C GLN A 196 -8.81 -13.84 1.56
N ALA A 197 -8.82 -13.71 2.90
CA ALA A 197 -8.75 -12.43 3.59
C ALA A 197 -7.58 -12.45 4.58
N LEU A 198 -6.59 -11.59 4.34
CA LEU A 198 -5.38 -11.46 5.16
C LEU A 198 -5.28 -10.06 5.75
N GLN A 199 -4.49 -9.95 6.84
CA GLN A 199 -4.19 -8.68 7.49
C GLN A 199 -5.47 -7.94 7.99
N LEU A 200 -6.37 -8.69 8.64
CA LEU A 200 -7.65 -8.20 9.21
C LEU A 200 -7.51 -6.98 10.12
N GLN A 201 -6.33 -6.74 10.72
CA GLN A 201 -6.07 -5.55 11.53
C GLN A 201 -6.28 -4.24 10.76
N ASN A 202 -6.15 -4.24 9.42
CA ASN A 202 -6.39 -3.06 8.57
C ASN A 202 -7.85 -2.58 8.60
N ILE A 203 -8.77 -3.40 9.11
CA ILE A 203 -10.20 -3.07 9.20
C ILE A 203 -10.73 -3.19 10.63
N ALA A 204 -9.85 -3.36 11.63
CA ALA A 204 -10.25 -3.50 13.03
C ALA A 204 -11.16 -2.37 13.53
N PRO A 205 -10.88 -1.07 13.26
CA PRO A 205 -11.77 0.00 13.69
C PRO A 205 -13.20 -0.12 13.13
N THR A 206 -13.34 -0.57 11.88
CA THR A 206 -14.66 -0.80 11.27
C THR A 206 -15.39 -1.96 11.94
N LEU A 207 -14.68 -3.05 12.25
CA LEU A 207 -15.27 -4.18 12.95
C LEU A 207 -15.68 -3.82 14.39
N GLU A 208 -14.92 -2.96 15.07
CA GLU A 208 -15.24 -2.45 16.41
C GLU A 208 -16.49 -1.56 16.40
N LEU A 209 -16.63 -0.69 15.40
CA LEU A 209 -17.84 0.12 15.20
C LEU A 209 -19.07 -0.78 15.07
N VAL A 210 -19.02 -1.78 14.20
CA VAL A 210 -20.13 -2.72 14.03
C VAL A 210 -20.41 -3.50 15.31
N ALA A 211 -19.37 -4.02 15.97
CA ALA A 211 -19.52 -4.86 17.15
C ALA A 211 -20.17 -4.14 18.34
N SER A 212 -19.95 -2.82 18.44
CA SER A 212 -20.42 -1.98 19.55
C SER A 212 -21.78 -1.30 19.31
N ASP A 213 -22.28 -1.26 18.08
CA ASP A 213 -23.55 -0.61 17.75
C ASP A 213 -24.77 -1.51 18.07
N GLU A 214 -25.51 -1.20 19.13
CA GLU A 214 -26.67 -1.99 19.57
C GLU A 214 -27.82 -2.03 18.56
N ALA A 215 -27.92 -1.06 17.64
CA ALA A 215 -28.90 -1.03 16.57
C ALA A 215 -28.50 -1.90 15.37
N VAL A 216 -27.30 -2.49 15.37
CA VAL A 216 -26.93 -3.56 14.44
C VAL A 216 -27.45 -4.92 14.93
N LEU A 217 -27.90 -5.75 13.99
CA LEU A 217 -28.35 -7.12 14.24
C LEU A 217 -27.36 -7.89 15.11
N SER A 218 -27.85 -8.58 16.14
CA SER A 218 -27.02 -9.31 17.11
C SER A 218 -26.08 -10.32 16.43
N ARG A 219 -26.52 -10.97 15.34
CA ARG A 219 -25.71 -11.91 14.56
C ARG A 219 -24.52 -11.23 13.87
N ALA A 220 -24.75 -10.08 13.23
CA ALA A 220 -23.69 -9.28 12.62
C ALA A 220 -22.65 -8.83 13.66
N ARG A 221 -23.10 -8.31 14.82
CA ARG A 221 -22.21 -7.98 15.95
C ARG A 221 -21.38 -9.17 16.42
N ALA A 222 -21.99 -10.35 16.54
CA ALA A 222 -21.28 -11.55 16.95
C ALA A 222 -20.22 -11.97 15.93
N ARG A 223 -20.46 -11.77 14.62
CA ARG A 223 -19.47 -12.04 13.55
C ARG A 223 -18.31 -11.05 13.56
N ALA A 224 -18.60 -9.75 13.71
CA ALA A 224 -17.57 -8.73 13.86
C ALA A 224 -16.64 -9.04 15.05
N ASN A 225 -17.21 -9.41 16.21
CA ASN A 225 -16.43 -9.85 17.37
C ASN A 225 -15.56 -11.09 17.08
N LYS A 226 -16.07 -12.08 16.34
CA LYS A 226 -15.28 -13.26 15.94
C LYS A 226 -14.10 -12.88 15.05
N LEU A 227 -14.31 -12.01 14.06
CA LEU A 227 -13.24 -11.50 13.20
C LEU A 227 -12.16 -10.76 14.03
N LEU A 228 -12.56 -9.92 14.98
CA LEU A 228 -11.63 -9.24 15.89
C LEU A 228 -10.79 -10.21 16.73
N VAL A 229 -11.38 -11.34 17.15
CA VAL A 229 -10.67 -12.41 17.86
C VAL A 229 -9.70 -13.15 16.93
N MET A 230 -10.09 -13.43 15.68
CA MET A 230 -9.22 -14.11 14.71
C MET A 230 -7.90 -13.38 14.48
N MET A 231 -7.89 -12.05 14.52
CA MET A 231 -6.66 -11.25 14.34
C MET A 231 -5.61 -11.49 15.44
N LYS A 232 -6.06 -11.91 16.63
CA LYS A 232 -5.20 -12.15 17.80
C LYS A 232 -4.67 -13.59 17.82
N MET A 233 -5.18 -14.46 16.96
CA MET A 233 -4.75 -15.84 16.87
C MET A 233 -3.66 -15.96 15.81
N PRO A 234 -2.55 -16.65 16.09
CA PRO A 234 -1.57 -16.95 15.05
C PRO A 234 -2.23 -17.79 13.97
N VAL A 235 -2.19 -17.31 12.73
CA VAL A 235 -2.57 -18.10 11.55
C VAL A 235 -1.63 -19.29 11.50
N ARG A 236 -2.19 -20.51 11.54
CA ARG A 236 -1.43 -21.77 11.55
C ARG A 236 -0.80 -22.05 10.20
#